data_AF-A0A7K0LQ95-F1
#
_entry.id   AF-A0A7K0LQ95-F1
#
_cell.length_a   1.000
_cell.length_b   1.000
_cell.length_c   1.000
_cell.angle_alpha   90.00
_cell.angle_beta   90.00
_cell.angle_gamma   90.00
#
_symmetry.space_group_name_H-M   'P 1'
#
loop_
_entity.id
_entity.type
_entity.pdbx_description
1 polymer ?
#
loop_
_entity_poly.entity_id
_entity_poly.type
_entity_poly.pdbx_seq_one_letter_code
_entity_poly.pdbx_strand_id
1 'polypeptide(L)'
;MKLTSEHQQFRQVVRSIVENEINPHVDEWESAGIFPAHELFPKLAAVGALGLEYAPEVGGQGADHLFTLVLAEELGRADCAGVPMAIAVQTSMATPALAEFGSADLQQRYLAPALRGEMVCSIAVSEPD
;
A
#
# COMPACT_ATOMS: atom_id res chain seq x y z
N MET A 1 -6.01 -20.76 9.26
CA MET A 1 -5.70 -20.34 7.88
C MET A 1 -4.34 -20.90 7.49
N LYS A 2 -4.16 -21.38 6.24
CA LYS A 2 -2.88 -21.91 5.74
C LYS A 2 -2.43 -21.07 4.56
N LEU A 3 -1.25 -20.46 4.67
CA LEU A 3 -0.65 -19.69 3.58
C LEU A 3 -0.15 -20.64 2.47
N THR A 4 -0.38 -20.26 1.21
CA THR A 4 0.13 -20.96 0.02
C THR A 4 1.59 -20.58 -0.28
N SER A 5 2.19 -21.22 -1.29
CA SER A 5 3.52 -20.86 -1.81
C SER A 5 3.59 -19.41 -2.29
N GLU A 6 2.56 -18.93 -2.97
CA GLU A 6 2.48 -17.58 -3.52
C GLU A 6 2.43 -16.55 -2.41
N HIS A 7 1.63 -16.80 -1.35
CA HIS A 7 1.62 -15.99 -0.15
C HIS A 7 3.00 -15.90 0.52
N GLN A 8 3.73 -17.02 0.59
CA GLN A 8 5.06 -17.05 1.19
C GLN A 8 6.10 -16.32 0.32
N GLN A 9 5.99 -16.40 -1.00
CA GLN A 9 6.84 -15.64 -1.91
C GLN A 9 6.59 -14.13 -1.76
N PHE A 10 5.32 -13.71 -1.78
CA PHE A 10 4.95 -12.32 -1.56
C PHE A 10 5.43 -11.80 -0.20
N ARG A 11 5.28 -12.61 0.86
CA ARG A 11 5.83 -12.31 2.18
C ARG A 11 7.32 -11.98 2.14
N GLN A 12 8.12 -12.80 1.45
CA GLN A 12 9.57 -12.58 1.33
C GLN A 12 9.90 -11.29 0.57
N VAL A 13 9.14 -10.99 -0.49
CA VAL A 13 9.29 -9.76 -1.27
C VAL A 13 8.99 -8.52 -0.42
N VAL A 14 7.86 -8.49 0.29
CA VAL A 14 7.50 -7.37 1.17
C VAL A 14 8.52 -7.21 2.29
N ARG A 15 8.95 -8.32 2.91
CA ARG A 15 10.00 -8.29 3.94
C ARG A 15 11.28 -7.65 3.43
N SER A 16 11.72 -8.02 2.23
CA SER A 16 12.92 -7.45 1.62
C SER A 16 12.81 -5.94 1.42
N ILE A 17 11.63 -5.44 1.02
CA ILE A 17 11.38 -3.99 0.92
C ILE A 17 11.49 -3.35 2.30
N VAL A 18 10.90 -3.94 3.34
CA VAL A 18 10.96 -3.38 4.70
C VAL A 18 12.40 -3.35 5.21
N GLU A 19 13.14 -4.44 5.08
CA GLU A 19 14.50 -4.58 5.61
C GLU A 19 15.54 -3.73 4.85
N ASN A 20 15.37 -3.56 3.53
CA ASN A 20 16.39 -2.91 2.69
C ASN A 20 16.03 -1.49 2.24
N GLU A 21 14.74 -1.16 2.15
CA GLU A 21 14.27 0.11 1.56
C GLU A 21 13.53 0.99 2.56
N ILE A 22 13.13 0.47 3.73
CA ILE A 22 12.42 1.23 4.78
C ILE A 22 13.31 1.38 6.00
N ASN A 23 13.62 0.28 6.71
CA ASN A 23 14.30 0.31 8.01
C ASN A 23 15.64 1.08 8.02
N PRO A 24 16.50 0.97 7.00
CA PRO A 24 17.77 1.71 6.97
C PRO A 24 17.62 3.24 6.98
N HIS A 25 16.44 3.76 6.65
CA HIS A 25 16.16 5.18 6.49
C HIS A 25 15.20 5.75 7.56
N VAL A 26 14.65 4.90 8.42
CA VAL A 26 13.62 5.29 9.39
C VAL A 26 14.09 6.44 10.30
N ASP A 27 15.28 6.34 10.89
CA ASP A 27 15.79 7.36 11.80
C ASP A 27 15.90 8.74 11.14
N GLU A 28 16.30 8.78 9.87
CA GLU A 28 16.39 10.01 9.08
C GLU A 28 15.00 10.60 8.82
N TRP A 29 14.05 9.77 8.41
CA TRP A 29 12.68 10.21 8.09
C TRP A 29 11.93 10.68 9.33
N GLU A 30 12.05 9.97 10.45
CA GLU A 30 11.48 10.38 11.73
C GLU A 30 12.08 11.69 12.21
N SER A 31 13.41 11.86 12.12
CA SER A 31 14.07 13.12 12.48
C SER A 31 13.63 14.28 11.59
N ALA A 32 13.34 14.02 10.31
CA ALA A 32 12.89 15.03 9.35
C ALA A 32 11.36 15.25 9.35
N GLY A 33 10.59 14.36 9.99
CA GLY A 33 9.13 14.40 10.00
C GLY A 33 8.51 14.15 8.62
N ILE A 34 9.12 13.28 7.80
CA ILE A 34 8.69 13.03 6.42
C ILE A 34 8.30 11.57 6.17
N PHE A 35 7.54 11.36 5.11
CA PHE A 35 7.34 10.05 4.48
C PHE A 35 7.68 10.17 2.98
N PRO A 36 8.65 9.41 2.44
CA PRO A 36 9.01 9.48 1.02
C PRO A 36 8.04 8.68 0.15
N ALA A 37 6.77 9.11 0.13
CA ALA A 37 5.68 8.42 -0.57
C ALA A 37 6.00 8.16 -2.05
N HIS A 38 6.55 9.16 -2.74
CA HIS A 38 6.86 9.09 -4.17
C HIS A 38 8.04 8.17 -4.50
N GLU A 39 8.79 7.71 -3.50
CA GLU A 39 9.87 6.73 -3.69
C GLU A 39 9.40 5.32 -3.32
N LEU A 40 8.61 5.19 -2.25
CA LEU A 40 8.16 3.88 -1.75
C LEU A 40 6.94 3.34 -2.50
N PHE A 41 5.98 4.18 -2.88
CA PHE A 41 4.76 3.71 -3.56
C PHE A 41 5.04 3.05 -4.91
N PRO A 42 5.91 3.59 -5.80
CA PRO A 42 6.28 2.88 -7.02
C PRO A 42 6.91 1.50 -6.77
N LYS A 43 7.74 1.36 -5.72
CA LYS A 43 8.36 0.07 -5.34
C LYS A 43 7.30 -0.94 -4.89
N LEU A 44 6.32 -0.49 -4.10
CA LEU A 44 5.19 -1.32 -3.66
C LEU A 44 4.25 -1.68 -4.82
N ALA A 45 4.00 -0.74 -5.74
CA ALA A 45 3.21 -0.98 -6.95
C ALA A 45 3.87 -2.03 -7.87
N ALA A 46 5.20 -1.99 -8.00
CA ALA A 46 5.96 -2.94 -8.81
C ALA A 46 5.81 -4.40 -8.34
N VAL A 47 5.46 -4.61 -7.06
CA VAL A 47 5.19 -5.94 -6.48
C VAL A 47 3.69 -6.20 -6.29
N GLY A 48 2.82 -5.34 -6.82
CA GLY A 48 1.37 -5.46 -6.76
C GLY A 48 0.74 -5.09 -5.41
N ALA A 49 1.53 -4.63 -4.44
CA ALA A 49 1.07 -4.44 -3.05
C ALA A 49 0.03 -3.33 -2.89
N LEU A 50 0.02 -2.32 -3.79
CA LEU A 50 -0.97 -1.23 -3.72
C LEU A 50 -2.37 -1.63 -4.22
N GLY A 51 -2.47 -2.76 -4.94
CA GLY A 51 -3.67 -3.14 -5.68
C GLY A 51 -4.09 -4.60 -5.48
N LEU A 52 -3.75 -5.22 -4.35
CA LEU A 52 -3.90 -6.67 -4.12
C LEU A 52 -5.33 -7.18 -4.42
N GLU A 53 -6.33 -6.70 -3.70
CA GLU A 53 -7.70 -7.24 -3.80
C GLU A 53 -8.53 -6.60 -4.92
N TYR A 54 -7.99 -5.58 -5.58
CA TYR A 54 -8.72 -4.86 -6.62
C TYR A 54 -8.89 -5.72 -7.88
N ALA A 55 -9.98 -5.50 -8.60
CA ALA A 55 -10.26 -6.22 -9.82
C ALA A 55 -9.23 -5.88 -10.93
N PRO A 56 -8.82 -6.85 -11.78
CA PRO A 56 -7.87 -6.58 -12.85
C PRO A 56 -8.28 -5.46 -13.82
N GLU A 57 -9.58 -5.25 -14.02
CA GLU A 57 -10.14 -4.23 -14.91
C GLU A 57 -9.76 -2.80 -14.50
N VAL A 58 -9.51 -2.58 -13.21
CA VAL A 58 -9.08 -1.29 -12.66
C VAL A 58 -7.57 -1.24 -12.38
N GLY A 59 -6.82 -2.27 -12.77
CA GLY A 59 -5.38 -2.39 -12.55
C GLY A 59 -4.98 -3.11 -11.26
N GLY A 60 -5.91 -3.82 -10.63
CA GLY A 60 -5.64 -4.64 -9.45
C GLY A 60 -5.04 -6.02 -9.74
N GLN A 61 -4.72 -6.77 -8.69
CA GLN A 61 -4.14 -8.11 -8.79
C GLN A 61 -5.18 -9.24 -8.69
N GLY A 62 -6.42 -8.94 -8.28
CA GLY A 62 -7.45 -9.96 -8.04
C GLY A 62 -7.05 -11.00 -6.99
N ALA A 63 -6.14 -10.63 -6.08
CA ALA A 63 -5.63 -11.50 -5.04
C ALA A 63 -6.66 -11.69 -3.92
N ASP A 64 -6.54 -12.80 -3.20
CA ASP A 64 -7.38 -13.03 -2.03
C ASP A 64 -6.91 -12.19 -0.81
N HIS A 65 -7.78 -12.10 0.20
CA HIS A 65 -7.54 -11.27 1.40
C HIS A 65 -6.31 -11.71 2.24
N LEU A 66 -5.81 -12.95 2.09
CA LEU A 66 -4.61 -13.38 2.81
C LEU A 66 -3.36 -12.61 2.35
N PHE A 67 -3.31 -12.14 1.09
CA PHE A 67 -2.22 -11.28 0.63
C PHE A 67 -2.20 -9.95 1.40
N THR A 68 -3.37 -9.35 1.65
CA THR A 68 -3.47 -8.11 2.45
C THR A 68 -3.03 -8.33 3.89
N LEU A 69 -3.39 -9.48 4.49
CA LEU A 69 -2.91 -9.84 5.83
C LEU A 69 -1.40 -10.05 5.87
N VAL A 70 -0.83 -10.70 4.85
CA VAL A 70 0.63 -10.87 4.73
C VAL A 70 1.32 -9.52 4.56
N LEU A 71 0.77 -8.60 3.74
CA LEU A 71 1.29 -7.25 3.57
C LEU A 71 1.31 -6.53 4.93
N ALA A 72 0.20 -6.54 5.67
CA ALA A 72 0.10 -5.90 6.97
C ALA A 72 1.09 -6.50 7.99
N GLU A 73 1.24 -7.84 8.04
CA GLU A 73 2.17 -8.51 8.96
C GLU A 73 3.63 -8.12 8.69
N GLU A 74 4.04 -8.08 7.42
CA GLU A 74 5.43 -7.75 7.07
C GLU A 74 5.70 -6.24 7.17
N LEU A 75 4.74 -5.36 6.85
CA LEU A 75 4.86 -3.92 7.13
C LEU A 75 4.97 -3.64 8.64
N GLY A 76 4.36 -4.47 9.49
CA GLY A 76 4.52 -4.40 10.95
C GLY A 76 5.94 -4.67 11.46
N ARG A 77 6.87 -5.09 10.59
CA ARG A 77 8.31 -5.21 10.91
C ARG A 77 9.08 -3.91 10.70
N ALA A 78 8.44 -2.85 10.21
CA ALA A 78 9.10 -1.58 10.05
C ALA A 78 9.49 -1.01 11.43
N ASP A 79 10.66 -0.37 11.51
CA ASP A 79 11.15 0.25 12.75
C ASP A 79 10.44 1.57 13.09
N CYS A 80 9.32 1.87 12.41
CA CYS A 80 8.42 2.99 12.67
C CYS A 80 6.95 2.61 12.40
N ALA A 81 6.02 3.43 12.89
CA ALA A 81 4.59 3.27 12.63
C ALA A 81 4.08 4.14 11.46
N GLY A 82 4.74 5.27 11.18
CA GLY A 82 4.27 6.25 10.19
C GLY A 82 4.22 5.69 8.77
N VAL A 83 5.26 4.96 8.35
CA VAL A 83 5.35 4.38 7.01
C VAL A 83 4.29 3.29 6.78
N PRO A 84 4.16 2.25 7.64
CA PRO A 84 3.07 1.27 7.51
C PRO A 84 1.68 1.91 7.49
N MET A 85 1.46 2.94 8.32
CA MET A 85 0.16 3.62 8.38
C MET A 85 -0.15 4.37 7.08
N ALA A 86 0.82 5.07 6.50
CA ALA A 86 0.63 5.76 5.22
C ALA A 86 0.29 4.78 4.08
N ILE A 87 0.94 3.62 4.05
CA ILE A 87 0.64 2.55 3.08
C ILE A 87 -0.77 1.99 3.33
N ALA A 88 -1.13 1.72 4.58
CA ALA A 88 -2.47 1.22 4.93
C ALA A 88 -3.59 2.21 4.56
N VAL A 89 -3.36 3.52 4.76
CA VAL A 89 -4.29 4.57 4.33
C VAL A 89 -4.46 4.53 2.82
N GLN A 90 -3.36 4.43 2.05
CA GLN A 90 -3.42 4.31 0.60
C GLN A 90 -4.27 3.10 0.21
N THR A 91 -3.91 1.88 0.64
CA THR A 91 -4.46 0.63 0.10
C THR A 91 -5.84 0.25 0.64
N SER A 92 -6.12 0.62 1.89
CA SER A 92 -7.23 0.05 2.67
C SER A 92 -8.20 1.09 3.22
N MET A 93 -7.96 2.39 2.98
CA MET A 93 -8.87 3.45 3.41
C MET A 93 -9.25 4.40 2.27
N ALA A 94 -8.26 4.99 1.58
CA ALA A 94 -8.50 6.00 0.57
C ALA A 94 -8.94 5.40 -0.79
N THR A 95 -8.16 4.48 -1.36
CA THR A 95 -8.47 3.92 -2.68
C THR A 95 -9.67 2.96 -2.73
N PRO A 96 -10.07 2.23 -1.65
CA PRO A 96 -11.27 1.39 -1.70
C PRO A 96 -12.55 2.18 -2.01
N ALA A 97 -12.70 3.40 -1.47
CA ALA A 97 -13.86 4.23 -1.75
C ALA A 97 -13.93 4.67 -3.23
N LEU A 98 -12.77 4.94 -3.85
CA LEU A 98 -12.69 5.25 -5.28
C LEU A 98 -13.02 4.05 -6.16
N ALA A 99 -12.59 2.85 -5.76
CA ALA A 99 -12.89 1.62 -6.50
C ALA A 99 -14.37 1.24 -6.42
N GLU A 100 -14.97 1.36 -5.23
CA GLU A 100 -16.37 0.97 -5.01
C GLU A 100 -17.35 2.01 -5.56
N PHE A 101 -17.10 3.29 -5.32
CA PHE A 101 -18.08 4.36 -5.58
C PHE A 101 -17.67 5.33 -6.69
N GLY A 102 -16.42 5.26 -7.17
CA GLY A 102 -15.93 6.15 -8.22
C GLY A 102 -16.55 5.82 -9.58
N SER A 103 -16.88 6.86 -10.35
CA SER A 103 -17.21 6.68 -11.78
C SER A 103 -16.00 6.18 -12.56
N ALA A 104 -16.22 5.67 -13.78
CA ALA A 104 -15.11 5.23 -14.65
C ALA A 104 -14.06 6.34 -14.89
N ASP A 105 -14.49 7.60 -15.03
CA ASP A 105 -13.59 8.75 -15.17
C ASP A 105 -12.75 8.98 -13.90
N LEU A 106 -13.37 8.87 -12.71
CA LEU A 106 -12.66 8.99 -11.43
C LEU A 106 -11.67 7.83 -11.22
N GLN A 107 -12.06 6.60 -11.55
CA GLN A 107 -11.18 5.45 -11.46
C GLN A 107 -9.98 5.57 -12.40
N GLN A 108 -10.20 6.01 -13.65
CA GLN A 108 -9.11 6.21 -14.61
C GLN A 108 -8.16 7.34 -14.17
N ARG A 109 -8.68 8.44 -13.65
CA ARG A 109 -7.88 9.63 -13.29
C ARG A 109 -7.16 9.51 -11.95
N TYR A 110 -7.74 8.79 -10.98
CA TYR A 110 -7.24 8.79 -9.60
C TYR A 110 -6.88 7.39 -9.12
N LEU A 111 -7.76 6.40 -9.29
CA LEU A 111 -7.49 5.04 -8.81
C LEU A 111 -6.35 4.39 -9.57
N ALA A 112 -6.39 4.38 -10.90
CA ALA A 112 -5.37 3.69 -11.70
C ALA A 112 -3.95 4.26 -11.47
N PRO A 113 -3.72 5.59 -11.42
CA PRO A 113 -2.42 6.14 -11.01
C PRO A 113 -2.04 5.82 -9.56
N ALA A 114 -3.00 5.78 -8.64
CA ALA A 114 -2.74 5.42 -7.24
C ALA A 114 -2.28 3.96 -7.09
N LEU A 115 -2.88 3.03 -7.84
CA LEU A 115 -2.47 1.63 -7.89
C LEU A 115 -1.09 1.43 -8.54
N ARG A 116 -0.70 2.31 -9.47
CA ARG A 116 0.65 2.36 -10.07
C ARG A 116 1.69 3.04 -9.17
N GLY A 117 1.30 3.58 -8.03
CA GLY A 117 2.19 4.33 -7.13
C GLY A 117 2.60 5.71 -7.65
N GLU A 118 1.93 6.21 -8.70
CA GLU A 118 2.17 7.53 -9.29
C GLU A 118 1.42 8.64 -8.55
N MET A 119 0.39 8.26 -7.78
CA MET A 119 -0.46 9.18 -7.04
C MET A 119 -0.61 8.73 -5.59
N VAL A 120 -0.44 9.69 -4.67
CA VAL A 120 -0.67 9.52 -3.23
C VAL A 120 -2.08 9.97 -2.91
N CYS A 121 -2.84 9.13 -2.23
CA CYS A 121 -4.21 9.41 -1.81
C CYS A 121 -4.30 9.48 -0.29
N SER A 122 -5.23 10.29 0.19
CA SER A 122 -5.59 10.41 1.60
C SER A 122 -7.11 10.33 1.73
N ILE A 123 -7.58 10.02 2.94
CA ILE A 123 -9.00 10.11 3.28
C ILE A 123 -9.19 11.16 4.38
N ALA A 124 -10.19 12.01 4.21
CA ALA A 124 -10.57 13.03 5.18
C ALA A 124 -11.99 12.72 5.66
N VAL A 125 -12.11 12.18 6.88
CA VAL A 125 -13.39 11.80 7.50
C VAL A 125 -13.59 12.54 8.81
N SER A 126 -12.59 12.51 9.69
CA SER A 126 -12.68 13.11 11.01
C SER A 126 -12.72 14.64 10.93
N GLU A 127 -13.61 15.23 11.73
CA GLU A 127 -13.76 16.67 11.90
C GLU A 127 -13.45 17.06 13.36
N PRO A 128 -13.24 18.34 13.67
CA PRO A 128 -12.82 18.78 15.01
C PRO A 128 -13.84 18.59 16.16
N ASP A 129 -15.13 18.40 15.85
CA ASP A 129 -16.24 18.35 16.80
C ASP A 129 -16.73 16.92 17.11
#